data_AF-A0A933H9U9-F1
#
_entry.id   AF-A0A933H9U9-F1
#
_cell.length_a   1.000
_cell.length_b   1.000
_cell.length_c   1.000
_cell.angle_alpha   90.00
_cell.angle_beta   90.00
_cell.angle_gamma   90.00
#
_symmetry.space_group_name_H-M   'P 1'
#
loop_
_entity.id
_entity.type
_entity.pdbx_description
1 polymer ?
#
loop_
_entity_poly.entity_id
_entity_poly.type
_entity_poly.pdbx_seq_one_letter_code
_entity_poly.pdbx_strand_id
1 'polypeptide(L)'
;MRRILLVGNPNVGKSAIFSHLTGINVITSNYPGTTVEFTRGYLLIKGGKFEIIDIPGTYTLEPCSKAEKVAVDMISNEGGDAIINVVDATNLERNLGLTLQLLKQNAPVIAALNFWDETKHLGIRIDAKGLENILGAPVVPTCGLTGEGIKELVERLPFTKSKTYDYKEEEKWLEIGGIVSRVQKLSHRHHTFLDKLEEISTHPLTGIPFALLILFLTFKTVRFIGEGLINYILDPLFNKLYYPLIVNAVNTILPVKFLQDILLGTTPKVMESFGLLTTGIYIPLAVVLPYIAAFYLILSALEDIGYLPRAAVLLDFLFHKMGLHGYASIPVILGFGCKVPAILSLRILESDREKIIAAVLILMMAPCIPQTAMIMSLIAPHGTGCLLAIFLLLFLISVSTSFALNKLIKGETPELFLEIPPYRMPHVPTLAKKLWIRLKAYFMEAAPMIILGVFIVGVLDALGVTDFMARSLGRPVVSILGLPEETISVMLLGFLRKDVSIALLAPFDLNAKQLVVASVFMVLYLPCIATFFTLSKESGIKNALKIVSLMLFTAVLAGALLNLLHY
;
A
#
# COMPACT_ATOMS: atom_id res chain seq x y z
N MET A 1 26.76 -4.73 29.20
CA MET A 1 26.57 -5.43 27.92
C MET A 1 27.14 -4.53 26.86
N ARG A 2 27.93 -5.02 25.89
CA ARG A 2 28.52 -4.14 24.89
C ARG A 2 27.46 -3.68 23.88
N ARG A 3 27.46 -2.39 23.54
CA ARG A 3 26.47 -1.72 22.69
C ARG A 3 27.11 -1.19 21.42
N ILE A 4 26.43 -1.41 20.30
CA ILE A 4 26.78 -0.87 19.00
C ILE A 4 25.64 0.04 18.56
N LEU A 5 25.97 1.28 18.20
CA LEU A 5 25.01 2.24 17.68
C LEU A 5 25.07 2.21 16.16
N LEU A 6 23.93 2.03 15.50
CA LEU A 6 23.81 2.14 14.06
C LEU A 6 23.28 3.54 13.73
N VAL A 7 24.13 4.35 13.12
CA VAL A 7 23.91 5.78 12.85
C VAL A 7 24.04 6.03 11.35
N GLY A 8 23.37 7.05 10.84
CA GLY A 8 23.50 7.49 9.45
C GLY A 8 22.41 8.49 9.09
N ASN A 9 22.58 9.14 7.94
CA ASN A 9 21.53 9.99 7.39
C ASN A 9 20.24 9.17 7.13
N PRO A 10 19.07 9.81 7.04
CA PRO A 10 17.87 9.17 6.51
C PRO A 10 18.13 8.48 5.15
N ASN A 11 17.42 7.38 4.89
CA ASN A 11 17.41 6.63 3.61
C ASN A 11 18.73 6.03 3.11
N VAL A 12 19.81 6.07 3.89
CA VAL A 12 21.10 5.43 3.53
C VAL A 12 21.11 3.90 3.56
N GLY A 13 19.94 3.25 3.69
CA GLY A 13 19.80 1.79 3.76
C GLY A 13 20.14 1.17 5.13
N LYS A 14 20.12 1.99 6.19
CA LYS A 14 20.39 1.60 7.58
C LYS A 14 19.56 0.42 8.07
N SER A 15 18.24 0.43 7.87
CA SER A 15 17.35 -0.66 8.31
C SER A 15 17.65 -1.99 7.60
N ALA A 16 18.14 -1.94 6.36
CA ALA A 16 18.53 -3.13 5.61
C ALA A 16 19.82 -3.74 6.20
N ILE A 17 20.83 -2.91 6.47
CA ILE A 17 22.05 -3.32 7.19
C ILE A 17 21.70 -3.86 8.58
N PHE A 18 20.83 -3.17 9.33
CA PHE A 18 20.36 -3.62 10.63
C PHE A 18 19.77 -5.03 10.56
N SER A 19 18.87 -5.28 9.61
CA SER A 19 18.24 -6.59 9.43
C SER A 19 19.26 -7.70 9.12
N HIS A 20 20.29 -7.41 8.32
CA HIS A 20 21.37 -8.36 8.06
C HIS A 20 22.25 -8.63 9.29
N LEU A 21 22.46 -7.64 10.16
CA LEU A 21 23.24 -7.79 11.38
C LEU A 21 22.48 -8.53 12.49
N THR A 22 21.18 -8.31 12.65
CA THR A 22 20.40 -8.84 13.78
C THR A 22 19.57 -10.08 13.44
N GLY A 23 19.30 -10.33 12.16
CA GLY A 23 18.40 -11.41 11.73
C GLY A 23 16.95 -11.19 12.18
N ILE A 24 16.30 -12.25 12.70
CA ILE A 24 14.86 -12.29 13.02
C ILE A 24 14.56 -11.72 14.44
N ASN A 25 15.57 -11.55 15.29
CA ASN A 25 15.38 -11.18 16.70
C ASN A 25 15.48 -9.67 16.91
N VAL A 26 14.39 -8.98 16.55
CA VAL A 26 14.27 -7.53 16.67
C VAL A 26 13.16 -7.19 17.68
N ILE A 27 13.46 -6.30 18.63
CA ILE A 27 12.51 -5.78 19.61
C ILE A 27 12.40 -4.27 19.38
N THR A 28 11.20 -3.80 19.07
CA THR A 28 10.87 -2.36 18.99
C THR A 28 10.42 -1.86 20.35
N SER A 29 10.99 -0.75 20.82
CA SER A 29 10.64 -0.12 22.11
C SER A 29 10.60 1.40 21.98
N ASN A 30 9.80 2.03 22.82
CA ASN A 30 9.79 3.49 22.96
C ASN A 30 10.91 3.95 23.89
N TYR A 31 11.43 5.15 23.62
CA TYR A 31 12.36 5.80 24.54
C TYR A 31 11.65 6.38 25.75
N PRO A 32 12.17 6.17 26.98
CA PRO A 32 11.51 6.60 28.21
C PRO A 32 11.09 8.08 28.16
N GLY A 33 9.79 8.34 28.31
CA GLY A 33 9.25 9.69 28.31
C GLY A 33 9.09 10.34 26.93
N THR A 34 9.21 9.59 25.83
CA THR A 34 9.03 10.13 24.45
C THR A 34 8.20 9.20 23.56
N THR A 35 7.71 9.73 22.45
CA THR A 35 7.00 8.98 21.39
C THR A 35 7.95 8.46 20.29
N VAL A 36 9.26 8.50 20.52
CA VAL A 36 10.25 8.08 19.53
C VAL A 36 10.52 6.59 19.70
N GLU A 37 10.11 5.81 18.69
CA GLU A 37 10.42 4.39 18.60
C GLU A 37 11.88 4.19 18.19
N PHE A 38 12.58 3.27 18.85
CA PHE A 38 13.86 2.76 18.38
C PHE A 38 13.81 1.24 18.30
N THR A 39 14.67 0.70 17.46
CA THR A 39 14.73 -0.74 17.20
C THR A 39 16.00 -1.31 17.84
N ARG A 40 15.86 -2.37 18.64
CA ARG A 40 16.99 -3.09 19.23
C ARG A 40 17.06 -4.51 18.71
N GLY A 41 18.28 -4.99 18.50
CA GLY A 41 18.55 -6.36 18.15
C GLY A 41 19.85 -6.84 18.77
N TYR A 42 20.18 -8.11 18.53
CA TYR A 42 21.39 -8.70 19.07
C TYR A 42 22.25 -9.28 17.94
N LEU A 43 23.54 -9.00 17.99
CA LEU A 43 24.55 -9.55 17.10
C LEU A 43 25.50 -10.44 17.90
N LEU A 44 25.81 -11.62 17.35
CA LEU A 44 26.81 -12.54 17.90
C LEU A 44 28.10 -12.39 17.09
N ILE A 45 29.15 -11.89 17.73
CA ILE A 45 30.49 -11.80 17.16
C ILE A 45 31.40 -12.79 17.91
N LYS A 46 32.47 -13.28 17.26
CA LYS A 46 33.55 -14.02 17.94
C LYS A 46 34.12 -13.17 19.07
N GLY A 47 33.63 -13.37 20.30
CA GLY A 47 34.00 -12.57 21.47
C GLY A 47 32.83 -12.12 22.36
N GLY A 48 31.57 -12.34 21.96
CA GLY A 48 30.41 -12.10 22.83
C GLY A 48 29.13 -11.68 22.12
N LYS A 49 28.07 -11.47 22.90
CA LYS A 49 26.77 -10.94 22.45
C LYS A 49 26.78 -9.42 22.56
N PHE A 50 26.56 -8.74 21.44
CA PHE A 50 26.46 -7.29 21.35
C PHE A 50 25.00 -6.89 21.14
N GLU A 51 24.60 -5.80 21.78
CA GLU A 51 23.31 -5.14 21.56
C GLU A 51 23.49 -4.11 20.44
N ILE A 52 22.70 -4.20 19.37
CA ILE A 52 22.67 -3.20 18.30
C ILE A 52 21.42 -2.35 18.48
N ILE A 53 21.60 -1.03 18.48
CA ILE A 53 20.53 -0.06 18.57
C ILE A 53 20.48 0.74 17.26
N ASP A 54 19.35 0.69 16.57
CA ASP A 54 19.09 1.54 15.42
C ASP A 54 18.64 2.92 15.89
N ILE A 55 19.51 3.92 15.71
CA ILE A 55 19.24 5.31 16.09
C ILE A 55 18.49 5.98 14.95
N PRO A 56 17.38 6.73 15.17
CA PRO A 56 16.68 7.48 14.12
C PRO A 56 17.63 8.25 13.19
N GLY A 57 17.33 8.28 11.89
CA GLY A 57 18.22 8.92 10.91
C GLY A 57 18.38 10.40 11.23
N THR A 58 19.61 10.89 11.23
CA THR A 58 19.94 12.30 11.52
C THR A 58 21.00 12.79 10.53
N TYR A 59 20.92 14.04 10.11
CA TYR A 59 21.92 14.67 9.23
C TYR A 59 23.06 15.33 10.01
N THR A 60 22.79 15.73 11.26
CA THR A 60 23.69 16.54 12.08
C THR A 60 23.61 16.11 13.55
N LEU A 61 24.69 16.31 14.29
CA LEU A 61 24.66 16.19 15.76
C LEU A 61 24.08 17.43 16.46
N GLU A 62 23.58 18.39 15.68
CA GLU A 62 22.82 19.55 16.15
C GLU A 62 21.34 19.25 15.91
N PRO A 63 20.53 19.07 16.97
CA PRO A 63 19.16 18.61 16.82
C PRO A 63 18.21 19.75 16.43
N CYS A 64 17.47 19.59 15.34
CA CYS A 64 16.39 20.49 14.92
C CYS A 64 15.00 19.92 15.26
N SER A 65 14.90 18.63 15.57
CA SER A 65 13.65 17.94 15.93
C SER A 65 13.76 17.16 17.25
N LYS A 66 12.60 16.76 17.81
CA LYS A 66 12.55 15.92 19.02
C LYS A 66 13.21 14.55 18.79
N ALA A 67 13.07 13.96 17.61
CA ALA A 67 13.67 12.67 17.27
C ALA A 67 15.20 12.77 17.15
N GLU A 68 15.70 13.83 16.51
CA GLU A 68 17.14 14.10 16.43
C GLU A 68 17.73 14.40 17.80
N LYS A 69 17.01 15.11 18.67
CA LYS A 69 17.45 15.36 20.05
C LYS A 69 17.68 14.05 20.81
N VAL A 70 16.75 13.11 20.70
CA VAL A 70 16.90 11.76 21.28
C VAL A 70 18.09 11.02 20.65
N ALA A 71 18.27 11.11 19.33
CA ALA A 71 19.40 10.49 18.64
C ALA A 71 20.76 11.03 19.13
N VAL A 72 20.88 12.36 19.27
CA VAL A 72 22.09 13.02 19.77
C VAL A 72 22.34 12.70 21.24
N ASP A 73 21.30 12.68 22.08
CA ASP A 73 21.39 12.28 23.48
C ASP A 73 21.86 10.81 23.62
N MET A 74 21.38 9.91 22.77
CA MET A 74 21.84 8.50 22.75
C MET A 74 23.31 8.37 22.38
N ILE A 75 23.77 9.14 21.39
CA ILE A 75 25.17 9.13 20.95
C ILE A 75 26.09 9.72 22.04
N SER A 76 25.64 10.79 22.70
CA SER A 76 26.49 11.61 23.59
C SER A 76 26.45 11.15 25.06
N ASN A 77 25.28 10.78 25.60
CA ASN A 77 25.10 10.49 27.03
C ASN A 77 25.14 9.00 27.36
N GLU A 78 24.69 8.12 26.46
CA GLU A 78 24.65 6.67 26.74
C GLU A 78 25.91 5.91 26.31
N GLY A 79 26.68 6.43 25.35
CA GLY A 79 27.95 5.87 24.88
C GLY A 79 27.82 4.48 24.22
N GLY A 80 28.14 4.39 22.93
CA GLY A 80 28.34 3.10 22.26
C GLY A 80 29.78 2.62 22.40
N ASP A 81 30.01 1.31 22.57
CA ASP A 81 31.36 0.73 22.46
C ASP A 81 31.91 0.84 21.03
N ALA A 82 31.00 0.91 20.03
CA ALA A 82 31.30 1.16 18.63
C ALA A 82 30.10 1.85 17.94
N ILE A 83 30.38 2.65 16.91
CA ILE A 83 29.37 3.25 16.04
C ILE A 83 29.57 2.71 14.63
N ILE A 84 28.55 2.04 14.09
CA ILE A 84 28.46 1.76 12.65
C ILE A 84 27.79 2.96 12.00
N ASN A 85 28.56 3.76 11.29
CA ASN A 85 28.05 4.89 10.53
C ASN A 85 27.77 4.46 9.08
N VAL A 86 26.50 4.42 8.70
CA VAL A 86 26.07 4.04 7.36
C VAL A 86 26.12 5.27 6.45
N VAL A 87 26.98 5.21 5.45
CA VAL A 87 27.30 6.30 4.53
C VAL A 87 26.84 5.91 3.14
N ASP A 88 25.96 6.69 2.52
CA ASP A 88 25.58 6.48 1.13
C ASP A 88 26.76 6.79 0.18
N ALA A 89 27.26 5.76 -0.51
CA ALA A 89 28.35 5.86 -1.48
C ALA A 89 27.98 6.67 -2.72
N THR A 90 26.69 6.80 -3.06
CA THR A 90 26.23 7.59 -4.21
C THR A 90 26.24 9.09 -3.92
N ASN A 91 26.12 9.48 -2.65
CA ASN A 91 26.09 10.87 -2.20
C ASN A 91 27.07 11.11 -1.04
N LEU A 92 28.36 10.86 -1.31
CA LEU A 92 29.42 10.83 -0.30
C LEU A 92 29.57 12.17 0.44
N GLU A 93 29.53 13.28 -0.28
CA GLU A 93 29.69 14.64 0.27
C GLU A 93 28.67 14.95 1.37
N ARG A 94 27.38 14.67 1.12
CA ARG A 94 26.31 14.91 2.09
C ARG A 94 26.43 14.05 3.34
N ASN A 95 26.99 12.84 3.23
CA ASN A 95 27.06 11.87 4.33
C ASN A 95 28.33 12.03 5.18
N LEU A 96 29.42 12.55 4.60
CA LEU A 96 30.64 12.83 5.37
C LEU A 96 30.44 13.91 6.43
N GLY A 97 29.42 14.77 6.30
CA GLY A 97 29.08 15.78 7.30
C GLY A 97 28.80 15.22 8.70
N LEU A 98 28.03 14.15 8.80
CA LEU A 98 27.78 13.45 10.08
C LEU A 98 29.01 12.65 10.51
N THR A 99 29.69 12.02 9.54
CA THR A 99 30.89 11.20 9.78
C THR A 99 31.99 12.00 10.48
N LEU A 100 32.30 13.20 10.00
CA LEU A 100 33.33 14.06 10.58
C LEU A 100 32.94 14.55 11.98
N GLN A 101 31.65 14.85 12.23
CA GLN A 101 31.17 15.23 13.56
C GLN A 101 31.35 14.10 14.58
N LEU A 102 31.05 12.85 14.20
CA LEU A 102 31.28 11.68 15.05
C LEU A 102 32.78 11.46 15.34
N LEU A 103 33.64 11.63 14.33
CA LEU A 103 35.09 11.49 14.50
C LEU A 103 35.70 12.62 15.36
N LYS A 104 35.17 13.85 15.26
CA LYS A 104 35.59 14.98 16.10
C LYS A 104 35.28 14.77 17.57
N GLN A 105 34.19 14.07 17.89
CA GLN A 105 33.85 13.65 19.26
C GLN A 105 34.66 12.44 19.76
N ASN A 106 35.67 11.98 18.99
CA ASN A 106 36.49 10.81 19.31
C ASN A 106 35.68 9.52 19.48
N ALA A 107 34.55 9.41 18.77
CA ALA A 107 33.72 8.22 18.82
C ALA A 107 34.37 7.06 18.01
N PRO A 108 34.31 5.80 18.49
CA PRO A 108 34.85 4.63 17.80
C PRO A 108 33.99 4.25 16.58
N VAL A 109 34.25 4.88 15.44
CA VAL A 109 33.45 4.76 14.21
C VAL A 109 34.01 3.69 13.27
N ILE A 110 33.11 2.92 12.65
CA ILE A 110 33.33 2.18 11.41
C ILE A 110 32.33 2.67 10.37
N ALA A 111 32.82 3.06 9.19
CA ALA A 111 31.98 3.54 8.10
C ALA A 111 31.55 2.36 7.21
N ALA A 112 30.25 2.09 7.15
CA ALA A 112 29.65 1.17 6.19
C ALA A 112 29.25 1.97 4.94
N LEU A 113 30.07 1.89 3.89
CA LEU A 113 29.84 2.60 2.64
C LEU A 113 28.78 1.85 1.82
N ASN A 114 27.51 2.20 2.01
CA ASN A 114 26.37 1.47 1.49
C ASN A 114 25.99 1.91 0.06
N PHE A 115 25.16 1.10 -0.61
CA PHE A 115 24.85 1.24 -2.05
C PHE A 115 26.10 1.13 -2.93
N TRP A 116 27.04 0.28 -2.53
CA TRP A 116 28.28 0.07 -3.28
C TRP A 116 28.05 -0.45 -4.70
N ASP A 117 27.03 -1.27 -4.89
CA ASP A 117 26.55 -1.74 -6.19
C ASP A 117 26.13 -0.58 -7.11
N GLU A 118 25.40 0.39 -6.58
CA GLU A 118 24.91 1.56 -7.32
C GLU A 118 26.03 2.49 -7.81
N THR A 119 27.16 2.56 -7.09
CA THR A 119 28.30 3.41 -7.51
C THR A 119 28.76 3.09 -8.93
N LYS A 120 28.80 1.79 -9.27
CA LYS A 120 29.15 1.33 -10.62
C LYS A 120 28.11 1.77 -11.65
N HIS A 121 26.83 1.76 -11.30
CA HIS A 121 25.75 2.17 -12.18
C HIS A 121 25.77 3.67 -12.46
N LEU A 122 26.06 4.49 -11.44
CA LEU A 122 26.14 5.94 -11.51
C LEU A 122 27.48 6.49 -12.04
N GLY A 123 28.42 5.62 -12.42
CA GLY A 123 29.74 6.06 -12.91
C GLY A 123 30.62 6.68 -11.82
N ILE A 124 30.33 6.37 -10.55
CA ILE A 124 31.04 6.83 -9.37
C ILE A 124 32.12 5.79 -9.03
N ARG A 125 33.38 6.22 -8.96
CA ARG A 125 34.48 5.38 -8.43
C ARG A 125 34.99 6.00 -7.14
N ILE A 126 35.00 5.21 -6.06
CA ILE A 126 35.47 5.64 -4.75
C ILE A 126 36.66 4.78 -4.34
N ASP A 127 37.75 5.41 -3.95
CA ASP A 127 38.88 4.76 -3.28
C ASP A 127 38.57 4.57 -1.80
N ALA A 128 37.97 3.42 -1.45
CA ALA A 128 37.60 3.09 -0.08
C ALA A 128 38.81 3.03 0.87
N LYS A 129 39.97 2.55 0.38
CA LYS A 129 41.21 2.51 1.19
C LYS A 129 41.77 3.91 1.39
N GLY A 130 41.74 4.75 0.35
CA GLY A 130 42.08 6.16 0.46
C GLY A 130 41.22 6.88 1.49
N LEU A 131 39.90 6.64 1.48
CA LEU A 131 38.97 7.20 2.45
C LEU A 131 39.24 6.69 3.88
N GLU A 132 39.51 5.39 4.06
CA GLU A 132 39.91 4.80 5.36
C GLU A 132 41.17 5.48 5.93
N ASN A 133 42.17 5.73 5.08
CA ASN A 133 43.40 6.39 5.49
C ASN A 133 43.18 7.86 5.88
N ILE A 134 42.31 8.59 5.17
CA ILE A 134 42.03 10.00 5.45
C ILE A 134 41.19 10.15 6.71
N LEU A 135 40.11 9.38 6.84
CA LEU A 135 39.22 9.43 8.02
C LEU A 135 39.90 8.85 9.26
N GLY A 136 40.91 7.99 9.09
CA GLY A 136 41.54 7.28 10.19
C GLY A 136 40.58 6.32 10.89
N ALA A 137 39.57 5.83 10.17
CA ALA A 137 38.53 4.91 10.64
C ALA A 137 38.25 3.85 9.55
N PRO A 138 37.95 2.58 9.91
CA PRO A 138 37.71 1.54 8.92
C PRO A 138 36.55 1.89 8.00
N VAL A 139 36.73 1.71 6.70
CA VAL A 139 35.68 1.91 5.68
C VAL A 139 35.44 0.58 4.99
N VAL A 140 34.21 0.08 5.07
CA VAL A 140 33.82 -1.20 4.47
C VAL A 140 32.74 -0.94 3.42
N PRO A 141 33.00 -1.25 2.14
CA PRO A 141 31.96 -1.24 1.12
C PRO A 141 30.87 -2.27 1.43
N THR A 142 29.61 -1.85 1.37
CA THR A 142 28.46 -2.69 1.71
C THR A 142 27.31 -2.52 0.72
N CYS A 143 26.48 -3.56 0.62
CA CYS A 143 25.18 -3.47 -0.02
C CYS A 143 24.12 -4.04 0.92
N GLY A 144 23.29 -3.16 1.48
CA GLY A 144 22.23 -3.53 2.41
C GLY A 144 21.12 -4.41 1.80
N LEU A 145 21.00 -4.47 0.47
CA LEU A 145 20.01 -5.32 -0.22
C LEU A 145 20.49 -6.77 -0.36
N THR A 146 21.75 -6.96 -0.76
CA THR A 146 22.32 -8.29 -1.00
C THR A 146 23.00 -8.87 0.24
N GLY A 147 23.37 -8.01 1.20
CA GLY A 147 24.19 -8.35 2.36
C GLY A 147 25.70 -8.42 2.04
N GLU A 148 26.12 -8.00 0.85
CA GLU A 148 27.54 -7.92 0.49
C GLU A 148 28.28 -6.97 1.46
N GLY A 149 29.49 -7.35 1.89
CA GLY A 149 30.30 -6.57 2.82
C GLY A 149 29.89 -6.66 4.30
N ILE A 150 28.71 -7.21 4.64
CA ILE A 150 28.26 -7.31 6.04
C ILE A 150 29.18 -8.22 6.87
N LYS A 151 29.67 -9.32 6.29
CA LYS A 151 30.61 -10.22 6.98
C LYS A 151 31.92 -9.50 7.31
N GLU A 152 32.46 -8.73 6.36
CA GLU A 152 33.67 -7.93 6.55
C GLU A 152 33.45 -6.83 7.60
N LEU A 153 32.28 -6.17 7.57
CA LEU A 153 31.89 -5.16 8.56
C LEU A 153 31.90 -5.74 9.99
N VAL A 154 31.33 -6.93 10.17
CA VAL A 154 31.30 -7.65 11.46
C VAL A 154 32.70 -8.10 11.90
N GLU A 155 33.56 -8.50 10.97
CA GLU A 155 34.94 -8.91 11.28
C GLU A 155 35.83 -7.72 11.67
N ARG A 156 35.59 -6.52 11.13
CA ARG A 156 36.38 -5.30 11.44
C ARG A 156 35.87 -4.52 12.66
N LEU A 157 34.63 -4.76 13.10
CA LEU A 157 34.00 -4.13 14.28
C LEU A 157 34.81 -4.24 15.60
N PRO A 158 35.40 -5.40 15.97
CA PRO A 158 36.19 -5.51 17.21
C PRO A 158 37.48 -4.68 17.24
N PHE A 159 37.96 -4.23 16.08
CA PHE A 159 39.23 -3.50 15.92
C PHE A 159 39.04 -1.98 15.74
N THR A 160 37.84 -1.46 16.00
CA THR A 160 37.51 -0.04 15.81
C THR A 160 38.29 0.85 16.78
N LYS A 161 39.42 1.37 16.30
CA LYS A 161 40.07 2.56 16.82
C LYS A 161 40.04 3.60 15.71
N SER A 162 39.20 4.62 15.87
CA SER A 162 39.22 5.80 15.03
C SER A 162 40.23 6.80 15.58
N LYS A 163 40.83 7.59 14.70
CA LYS A 163 41.55 8.81 15.10
C LYS A 163 40.57 9.98 15.17
N THR A 164 40.78 10.88 16.12
CA THR A 164 40.06 12.17 16.12
C THR A 164 40.39 12.92 14.84
N TYR A 165 39.36 13.34 14.12
CA TYR A 165 39.50 14.20 12.95
C TYR A 165 39.14 15.63 13.36
N ASP A 166 40.15 16.50 13.46
CA ASP A 166 39.96 17.89 13.88
C ASP A 166 39.76 18.81 12.66
N TYR A 167 38.82 19.74 12.77
CA TYR A 167 38.49 20.72 11.75
C TYR A 167 37.73 21.92 12.36
N LYS A 168 37.85 23.09 11.74
CA LYS A 168 37.04 24.27 12.11
C LYS A 168 35.64 24.16 11.53
N GLU A 169 34.61 24.45 12.31
CA GLU A 169 33.21 24.30 11.85
C GLU A 169 32.90 25.13 10.59
N GLU A 170 33.48 26.33 10.47
CA GLU A 170 33.32 27.19 9.28
C GLU A 170 33.90 26.56 7.99
N GLU A 171 34.90 25.69 8.14
CA GLU A 171 35.62 25.04 7.03
C GLU A 171 35.13 23.61 6.78
N LYS A 172 34.11 23.13 7.51
CA LYS A 172 33.61 21.75 7.44
C LYS A 172 33.32 21.30 6.01
N TRP A 173 32.60 22.11 5.23
CA TRP A 173 32.24 21.78 3.86
C TRP A 173 33.44 21.83 2.90
N LEU A 174 34.42 22.69 3.16
CA LEU A 174 35.67 22.75 2.39
C LEU A 174 36.50 21.49 2.62
N GLU A 175 36.62 21.04 3.87
CA GLU A 175 37.27 19.78 4.21
C GLU A 175 36.60 18.59 3.53
N ILE A 176 35.27 18.50 3.62
CA ILE A 176 34.51 17.44 2.94
C ILE A 176 34.76 17.45 1.43
N GLY A 177 34.66 18.62 0.77
CA GLY A 177 34.96 18.74 -0.66
C GLY A 177 36.40 18.33 -1.00
N GLY A 178 37.36 18.65 -0.12
CA GLY A 178 38.75 18.22 -0.23
C GLY A 178 38.96 16.71 -0.06
N ILE A 179 38.19 16.05 0.81
CA ILE A 179 38.20 14.58 0.94
C ILE A 179 37.60 13.96 -0.33
N VAL A 180 36.40 14.40 -0.71
CA VAL A 180 35.64 13.86 -1.84
C VAL A 180 36.43 13.97 -3.14
N SER A 181 37.03 15.12 -3.43
CA SER A 181 37.86 15.31 -4.63
C SER A 181 39.09 14.40 -4.70
N ARG A 182 39.63 13.93 -3.56
CA ARG A 182 40.76 13.00 -3.50
C ARG A 182 40.33 11.54 -3.69
N VAL A 183 39.16 11.16 -3.16
CA VAL A 183 38.72 9.75 -3.12
C VAL A 183 37.70 9.39 -4.17
N GLN A 184 36.92 10.35 -4.68
CA GLN A 184 35.82 10.13 -5.62
C GLN A 184 36.21 10.64 -7.00
N LYS A 185 36.04 9.78 -8.01
CA LYS A 185 36.11 10.17 -9.42
C LYS A 185 34.76 9.94 -10.06
N LEU A 186 34.19 11.01 -10.62
CA LEU A 186 32.97 10.96 -11.41
C LEU A 186 33.36 10.77 -12.87
N SER A 187 32.81 9.74 -13.51
CA SER A 187 32.96 9.53 -14.95
C SER A 187 31.65 9.89 -15.66
N HIS A 188 31.74 10.71 -16.73
CA HIS A 188 30.59 10.96 -17.59
C HIS A 188 30.17 9.65 -18.25
N ARG A 189 28.93 9.23 -18.00
CA ARG A 189 28.31 8.07 -18.64
C ARG A 189 27.10 8.53 -19.45
N HIS A 190 26.87 7.91 -20.60
CA HIS A 190 25.62 8.10 -21.34
C HIS A 190 24.44 7.53 -20.55
N HIS A 191 23.34 8.29 -20.47
CA HIS A 191 22.11 7.90 -19.79
C HIS A 191 21.75 6.45 -20.11
N THR A 192 21.66 5.62 -19.08
CA THR A 192 21.12 4.27 -19.19
C THR A 192 19.64 4.33 -19.51
N PHE A 193 19.06 3.24 -20.03
CA PHE A 193 17.62 3.18 -20.31
C PHE A 193 16.78 3.49 -19.05
N LEU A 194 17.27 3.12 -17.87
CA LEU A 194 16.64 3.43 -16.58
C LEU A 194 16.65 4.95 -16.27
N ASP A 195 17.72 5.67 -16.60
CA ASP A 195 17.81 7.12 -16.37
C ASP A 195 16.85 7.90 -17.28
N LYS A 196 16.68 7.43 -18.53
CA LYS A 196 15.66 7.99 -19.43
C LYS A 196 14.24 7.72 -18.93
N LEU A 197 13.98 6.51 -18.41
CA LEU A 197 12.68 6.20 -17.80
C LEU A 197 12.43 7.07 -16.56
N GLU A 198 13.48 7.41 -15.81
CA GLU A 198 13.39 8.27 -14.64
C GLU A 198 12.91 9.66 -15.00
N GLU A 199 13.59 10.29 -15.97
CA GLU A 199 13.23 11.62 -16.48
C GLU A 199 11.81 11.66 -17.07
N ILE A 200 11.42 10.60 -17.79
CA ILE A 200 10.04 10.47 -18.31
C ILE A 200 9.02 10.40 -17.19
N SER A 201 9.32 9.70 -16.10
CA SER A 201 8.40 9.44 -14.99
C SER A 201 8.18 10.62 -14.05
N THR A 202 9.11 11.58 -14.01
CA THR A 202 9.07 12.73 -13.10
C THR A 202 8.52 14.00 -13.76
N HIS A 203 8.64 14.14 -15.08
CA HIS A 203 8.20 15.35 -15.77
C HIS A 203 6.66 15.36 -15.95
N PRO A 204 5.92 16.45 -15.62
CA PRO A 204 4.45 16.45 -15.60
C PRO A 204 3.76 16.01 -16.91
N LEU A 205 4.28 16.49 -18.05
CA LEU A 205 3.71 16.24 -19.38
C LEU A 205 3.93 14.81 -19.88
N THR A 206 5.07 14.17 -19.55
CA THR A 206 5.38 12.80 -19.98
C THR A 206 5.04 11.77 -18.90
N GLY A 207 5.10 12.18 -17.63
CA GLY A 207 4.85 11.37 -16.45
C GLY A 207 3.38 10.98 -16.30
N ILE A 208 2.42 11.87 -16.58
CA ILE A 208 0.99 11.54 -16.49
C ILE A 208 0.60 10.46 -17.52
N PRO A 209 0.93 10.58 -18.82
CA PRO A 209 0.70 9.50 -19.79
C PRO A 209 1.40 8.20 -19.41
N PHE A 210 2.64 8.28 -18.91
CA PHE A 210 3.41 7.12 -18.47
C PHE A 210 2.78 6.45 -17.24
N ALA A 211 2.23 7.23 -16.31
CA ALA A 211 1.50 6.72 -15.16
C ALA A 211 0.19 6.04 -15.53
N LEU A 212 -0.55 6.60 -16.49
CA LEU A 212 -1.73 5.95 -17.05
C LEU A 212 -1.36 4.64 -17.76
N LEU A 213 -0.23 4.61 -18.47
CA LEU A 213 0.28 3.40 -19.12
C LEU A 213 0.67 2.32 -18.10
N ILE A 214 1.44 2.67 -17.06
CA ILE A 214 1.82 1.72 -16.01
C ILE A 214 0.59 1.22 -15.26
N LEU A 215 -0.37 2.10 -14.97
CA LEU A 215 -1.64 1.71 -14.36
C LEU A 215 -2.39 0.71 -15.26
N PHE A 216 -2.48 0.99 -16.56
CA PHE A 216 -3.11 0.09 -17.53
C PHE A 216 -2.39 -1.27 -17.61
N LEU A 217 -1.04 -1.29 -17.65
CA LEU A 217 -0.25 -2.51 -17.68
C LEU A 217 -0.37 -3.33 -16.39
N THR A 218 -0.32 -2.65 -15.24
CA THR A 218 -0.54 -3.24 -13.92
C THR A 218 -1.91 -3.90 -13.87
N PHE A 219 -2.95 -3.17 -14.26
CA PHE A 219 -4.31 -3.67 -14.38
C PHE A 219 -4.40 -4.92 -15.26
N LYS A 220 -3.84 -4.86 -16.48
CA LYS A 220 -3.93 -5.95 -17.47
C LYS A 220 -3.28 -7.22 -16.91
N THR A 221 -2.16 -7.05 -16.21
CA THR A 221 -1.40 -8.14 -15.62
C THR A 221 -2.09 -8.70 -14.38
N VAL A 222 -2.63 -7.87 -13.47
CA VAL A 222 -3.45 -8.34 -12.33
C VAL A 222 -4.63 -9.16 -12.82
N ARG A 223 -5.35 -8.66 -13.84
CA ARG A 223 -6.51 -9.35 -14.40
C ARG A 223 -6.12 -10.69 -15.03
N PHE A 224 -5.08 -10.69 -15.84
CA PHE A 224 -4.57 -11.90 -16.49
C PHE A 224 -4.20 -12.99 -15.47
N ILE A 225 -3.46 -12.61 -14.42
CA ILE A 225 -3.07 -13.55 -13.36
C ILE A 225 -4.30 -13.97 -12.54
N GLY A 226 -5.16 -13.02 -12.14
CA GLY A 226 -6.34 -13.27 -11.33
C GLY A 226 -7.35 -14.18 -12.02
N GLU A 227 -7.85 -13.79 -13.20
CA GLU A 227 -8.79 -14.60 -13.99
C GLU A 227 -8.18 -15.94 -14.41
N GLY A 228 -6.88 -15.95 -14.73
CA GLY A 228 -6.16 -17.18 -15.04
C GLY A 228 -6.21 -18.17 -13.87
N LEU A 229 -5.85 -17.73 -12.66
CA LEU A 229 -5.88 -18.57 -11.47
C LEU A 229 -7.30 -19.02 -11.10
N ILE A 230 -8.31 -18.16 -11.29
CA ILE A 230 -9.72 -18.50 -11.06
C ILE A 230 -10.15 -19.60 -12.04
N ASN A 231 -10.13 -19.30 -13.34
CA ASN A 231 -10.72 -20.15 -14.37
C ASN A 231 -9.99 -21.49 -14.56
N TYR A 232 -8.66 -21.51 -14.40
CA TYR A 232 -7.86 -22.72 -14.64
C TYR A 232 -7.65 -23.58 -13.39
N ILE A 233 -7.63 -22.99 -12.19
CA ILE A 233 -7.25 -23.72 -10.97
C ILE A 233 -8.41 -23.75 -9.98
N LEU A 234 -8.86 -22.60 -9.50
CA LEU A 234 -9.74 -22.55 -8.32
C LEU A 234 -11.20 -22.90 -8.65
N ASP A 235 -11.76 -22.41 -9.76
CA ASP A 235 -13.12 -22.75 -10.16
C ASP A 235 -13.29 -24.24 -10.49
N PRO A 236 -12.40 -24.87 -11.30
CA PRO A 236 -12.47 -26.30 -11.54
C PRO A 236 -12.31 -27.13 -10.27
N LEU A 237 -11.39 -26.73 -9.38
CA LEU A 237 -11.17 -27.40 -8.10
C LEU A 237 -12.40 -27.30 -7.19
N PHE A 238 -12.98 -26.11 -7.09
CA PHE A 238 -14.15 -25.87 -6.25
C PHE A 238 -15.37 -26.63 -6.78
N ASN A 239 -15.67 -26.52 -8.07
CA ASN A 239 -16.88 -27.11 -8.64
C ASN A 239 -16.79 -28.64 -8.81
N LYS A 240 -15.61 -29.20 -9.12
CA LYS A 240 -15.45 -30.65 -9.34
C LYS A 240 -15.20 -31.43 -8.05
N LEU A 241 -14.44 -30.87 -7.11
CA LEU A 241 -14.03 -31.60 -5.91
C LEU A 241 -14.83 -31.12 -4.69
N TYR A 242 -14.76 -29.84 -4.38
CA TYR A 242 -15.26 -29.31 -3.12
C TYR A 242 -16.79 -29.27 -3.02
N TYR A 243 -17.46 -28.70 -4.03
CA TYR A 243 -18.91 -28.54 -4.06
C TYR A 243 -19.67 -29.87 -3.92
N PRO A 244 -19.43 -30.92 -4.72
CA PRO A 244 -20.16 -32.19 -4.59
C PRO A 244 -19.87 -32.91 -3.26
N LEU A 245 -18.64 -32.80 -2.73
CA LEU A 245 -18.29 -33.38 -1.42
C LEU A 245 -19.10 -32.74 -0.30
N ILE A 246 -19.19 -31.40 -0.28
CA ILE A 246 -19.90 -30.66 0.77
C ILE A 246 -21.42 -30.87 0.65
N VAL A 247 -22.00 -30.82 -0.55
CA VAL A 247 -23.43 -31.05 -0.75
C VAL A 247 -23.81 -32.46 -0.28
N ASN A 248 -23.04 -33.49 -0.66
CA ASN A 248 -23.28 -34.85 -0.22
C ASN A 248 -23.12 -35.00 1.31
N ALA A 249 -22.08 -34.42 1.90
CA ALA A 249 -21.86 -34.48 3.34
C ALA A 249 -22.99 -33.81 4.13
N VAL A 250 -23.42 -32.61 3.74
CA VAL A 250 -24.46 -31.86 4.44
C VAL A 250 -25.82 -32.54 4.29
N ASN A 251 -26.18 -33.02 3.10
CA ASN A 251 -27.42 -33.76 2.86
C ASN A 251 -27.49 -35.08 3.65
N THR A 252 -26.34 -35.71 3.93
CA THR A 252 -26.28 -36.96 4.69
C THR A 252 -26.36 -36.73 6.20
N ILE A 253 -25.79 -35.63 6.71
CA ILE A 253 -25.61 -35.38 8.14
C ILE A 253 -26.77 -34.56 8.74
N LEU A 254 -27.41 -33.68 7.97
CA LEU A 254 -28.41 -32.73 8.46
C LEU A 254 -29.71 -32.84 7.66
N PRO A 255 -30.78 -33.47 8.19
CA PRO A 255 -32.07 -33.59 7.51
C PRO A 255 -32.98 -32.34 7.66
N VAL A 256 -32.53 -31.31 8.39
CA VAL A 256 -33.34 -30.11 8.66
C VAL A 256 -33.15 -29.09 7.54
N LYS A 257 -34.23 -28.84 6.78
CA LYS A 257 -34.23 -27.95 5.60
C LYS A 257 -33.70 -26.54 5.88
N PHE A 258 -34.06 -25.96 7.03
CA PHE A 258 -33.58 -24.63 7.43
C PHE A 258 -32.06 -24.55 7.64
N LEU A 259 -31.43 -25.60 8.20
CA LEU A 259 -29.97 -25.64 8.34
C LEU A 259 -29.28 -25.91 6.99
N GLN A 260 -29.90 -26.70 6.11
CA GLN A 260 -29.41 -26.91 4.75
C GLN A 260 -29.42 -25.60 3.96
N ASP A 261 -30.49 -24.80 4.07
CA ASP A 261 -30.62 -23.51 3.38
C ASP A 261 -29.56 -22.50 3.84
N ILE A 262 -29.21 -22.48 5.14
CA ILE A 262 -28.14 -21.60 5.67
C ILE A 262 -26.74 -22.09 5.26
N LEU A 263 -26.51 -23.40 5.22
CA LEU A 263 -25.18 -23.97 4.95
C LEU A 263 -24.85 -24.06 3.46
N LEU A 264 -25.81 -24.50 2.64
CA LEU A 264 -25.65 -24.73 1.20
C LEU A 264 -26.23 -23.60 0.34
N GLY A 265 -27.21 -22.86 0.87
CA GLY A 265 -27.98 -21.89 0.12
C GLY A 265 -29.26 -22.49 -0.45
N THR A 266 -30.25 -21.63 -0.71
CA THR A 266 -31.60 -21.99 -1.20
C THR A 266 -31.62 -22.45 -2.65
N THR A 267 -30.62 -22.08 -3.46
CA THR A 267 -30.47 -22.51 -4.85
C THR A 267 -29.15 -23.25 -5.07
N PRO A 268 -29.12 -24.24 -5.99
CA PRO A 268 -27.93 -25.05 -6.24
C PRO A 268 -26.81 -24.29 -6.98
N LYS A 269 -27.09 -23.12 -7.54
CA LYS A 269 -26.04 -22.34 -8.22
C LYS A 269 -25.22 -21.54 -7.21
N VAL A 270 -23.93 -21.82 -7.19
CA VAL A 270 -22.94 -21.02 -6.47
C VAL A 270 -23.10 -19.57 -6.89
N MET A 271 -23.16 -18.64 -5.93
CA MET A 271 -23.37 -17.19 -6.09
C MET A 271 -24.80 -16.67 -6.24
N GLU A 272 -25.77 -17.53 -6.59
CA GLU A 272 -27.19 -17.13 -6.59
C GLU A 272 -27.85 -17.37 -5.22
N SER A 273 -27.18 -18.13 -4.33
CA SER A 273 -27.62 -18.37 -2.95
C SER A 273 -26.54 -18.10 -1.91
N PHE A 274 -26.97 -17.79 -0.69
CA PHE A 274 -26.09 -17.38 0.43
C PHE A 274 -25.73 -18.53 1.39
N GLY A 275 -25.23 -19.63 0.85
CA GLY A 275 -24.71 -20.72 1.68
C GLY A 275 -23.36 -20.39 2.31
N LEU A 276 -23.22 -20.66 3.61
CA LEU A 276 -21.95 -20.48 4.33
C LEU A 276 -20.82 -21.34 3.73
N LEU A 277 -21.10 -22.60 3.44
CA LEU A 277 -20.11 -23.55 2.95
C LEU A 277 -19.95 -23.49 1.42
N THR A 278 -20.92 -22.93 0.71
CA THR A 278 -20.84 -22.73 -0.74
C THR A 278 -20.27 -21.34 -1.04
N THR A 279 -21.12 -20.33 -1.15
CA THR A 279 -20.76 -18.95 -1.51
C THR A 279 -19.82 -18.32 -0.47
N GLY A 280 -20.01 -18.62 0.82
CA GLY A 280 -19.18 -18.09 1.91
C GLY A 280 -17.70 -18.50 1.84
N ILE A 281 -17.40 -19.68 1.31
CA ILE A 281 -16.00 -20.15 1.11
C ILE A 281 -15.51 -19.85 -0.30
N TYR A 282 -16.39 -19.92 -1.29
CA TYR A 282 -16.06 -19.62 -2.69
C TYR A 282 -15.58 -18.17 -2.88
N ILE A 283 -16.25 -17.18 -2.29
CA ILE A 283 -15.86 -15.78 -2.42
C ILE A 283 -14.41 -15.53 -1.93
N PRO A 284 -14.05 -15.81 -0.67
CA PRO A 284 -12.70 -15.51 -0.18
C PRO A 284 -11.62 -16.37 -0.86
N LEU A 285 -11.85 -17.67 -1.06
CA LEU A 285 -10.81 -18.58 -1.56
C LEU A 285 -10.70 -18.63 -3.07
N ALA A 286 -11.81 -18.75 -3.78
CA ALA A 286 -11.79 -18.92 -5.23
C ALA A 286 -11.67 -17.57 -5.93
N VAL A 287 -12.42 -16.56 -5.48
CA VAL A 287 -12.51 -15.29 -6.21
C VAL A 287 -11.51 -14.25 -5.70
N VAL A 288 -11.49 -13.97 -4.40
CA VAL A 288 -10.76 -12.82 -3.84
C VAL A 288 -9.26 -13.08 -3.74
N LEU A 289 -8.86 -14.28 -3.28
CA LEU A 289 -7.47 -14.65 -3.07
C LEU A 289 -6.57 -14.47 -4.32
N PRO A 290 -6.95 -14.93 -5.53
CA PRO A 290 -6.14 -14.74 -6.75
C PRO A 290 -5.85 -13.29 -7.08
N TYR A 291 -6.87 -12.44 -7.01
CA TYR A 291 -6.72 -11.02 -7.27
C TYR A 291 -5.81 -10.37 -6.24
N ILE A 292 -5.95 -10.71 -4.95
CA ILE A 292 -5.08 -10.21 -3.89
C ILE A 292 -3.64 -10.66 -4.09
N ALA A 293 -3.41 -11.93 -4.46
CA ALA A 293 -2.07 -12.46 -4.72
C ALA A 293 -1.40 -11.76 -5.91
N ALA A 294 -2.10 -11.67 -7.04
CA ALA A 294 -1.62 -10.97 -8.23
C ALA A 294 -1.33 -9.50 -7.96
N PHE A 295 -2.22 -8.86 -7.21
CA PHE A 295 -2.09 -7.47 -6.82
C PHE A 295 -0.87 -7.21 -5.95
N TYR A 296 -0.69 -7.97 -4.85
CA TYR A 296 0.44 -7.75 -3.97
C TYR A 296 1.77 -8.09 -4.62
N LEU A 297 1.79 -9.05 -5.54
CA LEU A 297 2.96 -9.35 -6.36
C LEU A 297 3.37 -8.12 -7.19
N ILE A 298 2.43 -7.52 -7.94
CA ILE A 298 2.76 -6.36 -8.79
C ILE A 298 3.03 -5.11 -7.96
N LEU A 299 2.25 -4.87 -6.92
CA LEU A 299 2.47 -3.72 -6.04
C LEU A 299 3.85 -3.78 -5.40
N SER A 300 4.25 -4.93 -4.85
CA SER A 300 5.59 -5.09 -4.29
C SER A 300 6.69 -4.98 -5.35
N ALA A 301 6.44 -5.41 -6.58
CA ALA A 301 7.39 -5.18 -7.68
C ALA A 301 7.53 -3.70 -8.02
N LEU A 302 6.43 -2.95 -8.15
CA LEU A 302 6.45 -1.50 -8.42
C LEU A 302 7.06 -0.68 -7.27
N GLU A 303 6.86 -1.14 -6.04
CA GLU A 303 7.45 -0.59 -4.81
C GLU A 303 8.98 -0.79 -4.82
N ASP A 304 9.45 -2.02 -5.06
CA ASP A 304 10.88 -2.35 -5.13
C ASP A 304 11.58 -1.70 -6.33
N ILE A 305 10.85 -1.46 -7.43
CA ILE A 305 11.33 -0.73 -8.60
C ILE A 305 11.53 0.77 -8.28
N GLY A 306 10.85 1.32 -7.27
CA GLY A 306 10.91 2.75 -6.96
C GLY A 306 9.96 3.60 -7.80
N TYR A 307 8.99 3.00 -8.49
CA TYR A 307 8.01 3.72 -9.29
C TYR A 307 6.94 4.44 -8.44
N LEU A 308 6.44 3.78 -7.39
CA LEU A 308 5.36 4.33 -6.55
C LEU A 308 5.70 5.69 -5.92
N PRO A 309 6.91 5.92 -5.36
CA PRO A 309 7.31 7.24 -4.87
C PRO A 309 7.25 8.34 -5.95
N ARG A 310 7.57 8.02 -7.21
CA ARG A 310 7.58 8.99 -8.32
C ARG A 310 6.18 9.35 -8.77
N ALA A 311 5.30 8.34 -8.88
CA ALA A 311 3.89 8.56 -9.14
C ALA A 311 3.27 9.44 -8.03
N ALA A 312 3.69 9.28 -6.78
CA ALA A 312 3.27 10.12 -5.67
C ALA A 312 3.69 11.59 -5.85
N VAL A 313 4.94 11.87 -6.24
CA VAL A 313 5.41 13.25 -6.52
C VAL A 313 4.64 13.89 -7.67
N LEU A 314 4.42 13.15 -8.76
CA LEU A 314 3.69 13.64 -9.93
C LEU A 314 2.24 14.05 -9.58
N LEU A 315 1.60 13.29 -8.70
CA LEU A 315 0.20 13.49 -8.31
C LEU A 315 0.06 14.41 -7.09
N ASP A 316 1.13 14.73 -6.38
CA ASP A 316 1.11 15.47 -5.12
C ASP A 316 0.34 16.80 -5.22
N PHE A 317 0.54 17.57 -6.30
CA PHE A 317 -0.19 18.81 -6.55
C PHE A 317 -1.71 18.62 -6.61
N LEU A 318 -2.19 17.54 -7.21
CA LEU A 318 -3.63 17.25 -7.32
C LEU A 318 -4.18 16.82 -5.96
N PHE A 319 -3.44 15.99 -5.23
CA PHE A 319 -3.85 15.45 -3.93
C PHE A 319 -3.85 16.53 -2.84
N HIS A 320 -2.88 17.45 -2.84
CA HIS A 320 -2.83 18.56 -1.88
C HIS A 320 -4.08 19.44 -1.97
N LYS A 321 -4.59 19.71 -3.18
CA LYS A 321 -5.88 20.44 -3.35
C LYS A 321 -7.06 19.71 -2.72
N MET A 322 -7.01 18.38 -2.65
CA MET A 322 -8.01 17.53 -2.04
C MET A 322 -7.77 17.30 -0.54
N GLY A 323 -6.72 17.89 0.05
CA GLY A 323 -6.36 17.74 1.46
C GLY A 323 -5.64 16.42 1.77
N LEU A 324 -4.98 15.84 0.77
CA LEU A 324 -4.28 14.56 0.84
C LEU A 324 -2.81 14.77 0.47
N HIS A 325 -1.90 14.00 1.07
CA HIS A 325 -0.52 13.90 0.61
C HIS A 325 -0.43 13.10 -0.71
N GLY A 326 0.59 13.36 -1.55
CA GLY A 326 0.88 12.58 -2.75
C GLY A 326 1.03 11.08 -2.52
N TYR A 327 1.31 10.61 -1.29
CA TYR A 327 1.37 9.19 -0.95
C TYR A 327 -0.01 8.50 -1.01
N ALA A 328 -1.10 9.28 -0.89
CA ALA A 328 -2.47 8.81 -1.09
C ALA A 328 -2.75 8.41 -2.55
N SER A 329 -1.90 8.81 -3.50
CA SER A 329 -1.98 8.35 -4.88
C SER A 329 -1.92 6.83 -5.00
N ILE A 330 -1.11 6.17 -4.17
CA ILE A 330 -0.96 4.72 -4.18
C ILE A 330 -2.32 4.08 -3.85
N PRO A 331 -2.94 4.26 -2.66
CA PRO A 331 -4.27 3.76 -2.37
C PRO A 331 -5.34 4.06 -3.43
N VAL A 332 -5.35 5.28 -4.00
CA VAL A 332 -6.35 5.67 -5.00
C VAL A 332 -6.19 4.92 -6.31
N ILE A 333 -4.96 4.78 -6.80
CA ILE A 333 -4.64 3.99 -8.00
C ILE A 333 -5.10 2.53 -7.81
N LEU A 334 -4.91 1.98 -6.60
CA LEU A 334 -5.33 0.63 -6.26
C LEU A 334 -6.86 0.48 -6.20
N GLY A 335 -7.56 1.57 -5.86
CA GLY A 335 -9.03 1.64 -5.78
C GLY A 335 -9.75 1.36 -7.10
N PHE A 336 -9.14 1.73 -8.24
CA PHE A 336 -9.62 1.37 -9.58
C PHE A 336 -9.58 -0.13 -9.84
N GLY A 337 -8.67 -0.84 -9.16
CA GLY A 337 -8.55 -2.29 -9.19
C GLY A 337 -9.62 -2.97 -8.34
N CYS A 338 -9.35 -3.02 -7.04
CA CYS A 338 -10.25 -3.57 -6.04
C CYS A 338 -10.23 -2.67 -4.80
N LYS A 339 -11.42 -2.35 -4.28
CA LYS A 339 -11.55 -1.44 -3.13
C LYS A 339 -11.01 -2.06 -1.84
N VAL A 340 -10.98 -3.40 -1.70
CA VAL A 340 -10.44 -4.08 -0.51
C VAL A 340 -8.96 -3.79 -0.26
N PRO A 341 -8.02 -4.10 -1.18
CA PRO A 341 -6.61 -3.80 -0.97
C PRO A 341 -6.31 -2.30 -0.93
N ALA A 342 -7.11 -1.48 -1.64
CA ALA A 342 -6.99 -0.04 -1.60
C ALA A 342 -7.24 0.52 -0.18
N ILE A 343 -8.31 0.08 0.48
CA ILE A 343 -8.61 0.47 1.86
C ILE A 343 -7.54 -0.05 2.84
N LEU A 344 -7.02 -1.27 2.66
CA LEU A 344 -5.91 -1.78 3.49
C LEU A 344 -4.63 -0.94 3.37
N SER A 345 -4.37 -0.39 2.18
CA SER A 345 -3.19 0.47 1.95
C SER A 345 -3.30 1.85 2.59
N LEU A 346 -4.47 2.24 3.13
CA LEU A 346 -4.62 3.48 3.88
C LEU A 346 -3.81 3.51 5.19
N ARG A 347 -3.31 2.35 5.66
CA ARG A 347 -2.38 2.26 6.80
C ARG A 347 -1.08 3.05 6.59
N ILE A 348 -0.72 3.34 5.33
CA ILE A 348 0.48 4.11 5.01
C ILE A 348 0.28 5.60 5.27
N LEU A 349 -0.98 6.07 5.37
CA LEU A 349 -1.28 7.46 5.71
C LEU A 349 -1.17 7.65 7.23
N GLU A 350 -0.48 8.70 7.64
CA GLU A 350 -0.21 8.96 9.06
C GLU A 350 -1.43 9.51 9.79
N SER A 351 -2.21 10.39 9.13
CA SER A 351 -3.35 11.07 9.77
C SER A 351 -4.69 10.36 9.50
N ASP A 352 -5.54 10.29 10.54
CA ASP A 352 -6.89 9.72 10.40
C ASP A 352 -7.79 10.56 9.48
N ARG A 353 -7.51 11.87 9.38
CA ARG A 353 -8.16 12.78 8.43
C ARG A 353 -7.91 12.33 6.99
N GLU A 354 -6.66 12.10 6.62
CA GLU A 354 -6.30 11.65 5.28
C GLU A 354 -6.88 10.27 4.98
N LYS A 355 -6.84 9.34 5.95
CA LYS A 355 -7.47 8.02 5.79
C LYS A 355 -8.95 8.13 5.45
N ILE A 356 -9.71 9.00 6.12
CA ILE A 356 -11.14 9.20 5.84
C ILE A 356 -11.35 9.83 4.45
N ILE A 357 -10.63 10.89 4.11
CA ILE A 357 -10.77 11.58 2.82
C ILE A 357 -10.38 10.63 1.66
N ALA A 358 -9.28 9.89 1.81
CA ALA A 358 -8.81 8.92 0.83
C ALA A 358 -9.76 7.72 0.73
N ALA A 359 -10.33 7.22 1.84
CA ALA A 359 -11.34 6.17 1.80
C ALA A 359 -12.58 6.60 1.01
N VAL A 360 -13.12 7.81 1.26
CA VAL A 360 -14.26 8.33 0.51
C VAL A 360 -13.93 8.46 -0.97
N LEU A 361 -12.75 9.00 -1.30
CA LEU A 361 -12.27 9.12 -2.67
C LEU A 361 -12.20 7.76 -3.36
N ILE A 362 -11.53 6.77 -2.76
CA ILE A 362 -11.40 5.39 -3.27
C ILE A 362 -12.77 4.74 -3.49
N LEU A 363 -13.69 4.92 -2.55
CA LEU A 363 -14.99 4.27 -2.60
C LEU A 363 -15.92 4.88 -3.66
N MET A 364 -15.75 6.17 -4.01
CA MET A 364 -16.61 6.90 -4.94
C MET A 364 -16.03 7.08 -6.35
N MET A 365 -14.70 7.16 -6.50
CA MET A 365 -14.04 7.70 -7.70
C MET A 365 -14.17 6.85 -8.96
N ALA A 366 -14.15 5.53 -8.84
CA ALA A 366 -14.40 4.67 -9.99
C ALA A 366 -14.98 3.31 -9.60
N PRO A 367 -15.71 2.65 -10.51
CA PRO A 367 -16.08 1.26 -10.35
C PRO A 367 -14.82 0.40 -10.32
N CYS A 368 -14.85 -0.69 -9.57
CA CYS A 368 -13.77 -1.69 -9.65
C CYS A 368 -13.75 -2.34 -11.04
N ILE A 369 -12.65 -2.98 -11.41
CA ILE A 369 -12.47 -3.64 -12.73
C ILE A 369 -13.67 -4.49 -13.17
N PRO A 370 -14.22 -5.37 -12.31
CA PRO A 370 -15.37 -6.18 -12.72
C PRO A 370 -16.60 -5.32 -13.02
N GLN A 371 -16.81 -4.25 -12.26
CA GLN A 371 -17.90 -3.31 -12.50
C GLN A 371 -17.69 -2.48 -13.77
N THR A 372 -16.47 -2.01 -14.04
CA THR A 372 -16.20 -1.27 -15.28
C THR A 372 -16.46 -2.14 -16.50
N ALA A 373 -16.06 -3.42 -16.46
CA ALA A 373 -16.34 -4.38 -17.52
C ALA A 373 -17.85 -4.62 -17.71
N MET A 374 -18.61 -4.80 -16.62
CA MET A 374 -20.07 -5.01 -16.70
C MET A 374 -20.81 -3.75 -17.19
N ILE A 375 -20.42 -2.56 -16.70
CA ILE A 375 -20.98 -1.28 -17.14
C ILE A 375 -20.69 -1.08 -18.64
N MET A 376 -19.46 -1.35 -19.09
CA MET A 376 -19.14 -1.30 -20.52
C MET A 376 -19.99 -2.30 -21.32
N SER A 377 -20.18 -3.52 -20.82
CA SER A 377 -20.95 -4.55 -21.52
C SER A 377 -22.44 -4.20 -21.64
N LEU A 378 -23.07 -3.66 -20.59
CA LEU A 378 -24.49 -3.27 -20.63
C LEU A 378 -24.74 -1.98 -21.43
N ILE A 379 -23.79 -1.04 -21.43
CA ILE A 379 -23.99 0.31 -21.98
C ILE A 379 -23.46 0.45 -23.41
N ALA A 380 -22.52 -0.39 -23.83
CA ALA A 380 -22.00 -0.37 -25.19
C ALA A 380 -23.09 -0.34 -26.28
N PRO A 381 -24.22 -1.07 -26.17
CA PRO A 381 -25.31 -0.99 -27.14
C PRO A 381 -26.02 0.38 -27.22
N HIS A 382 -25.98 1.18 -26.14
CA HIS A 382 -26.66 2.48 -26.05
C HIS A 382 -25.76 3.68 -26.43
N GLY A 383 -24.50 3.43 -26.78
CA GLY A 383 -23.56 4.44 -27.28
C GLY A 383 -22.46 4.85 -26.31
N THR A 384 -21.31 5.24 -26.86
CA THR A 384 -20.10 5.61 -26.10
C THR A 384 -20.26 6.90 -25.29
N GLY A 385 -21.17 7.78 -25.70
CA GLY A 385 -21.48 9.02 -24.98
C GLY A 385 -22.05 8.77 -23.58
N CYS A 386 -22.99 7.83 -23.43
CA CYS A 386 -23.55 7.45 -22.12
C CYS A 386 -22.49 6.83 -21.21
N LEU A 387 -21.58 6.02 -21.77
CA LEU A 387 -20.48 5.42 -21.03
C LEU A 387 -19.53 6.50 -20.48
N LEU A 388 -19.10 7.44 -21.33
CA LEU A 388 -18.25 8.56 -20.91
C LEU A 388 -18.93 9.44 -19.86
N ALA A 389 -20.23 9.69 -20.01
CA ALA A 389 -21.00 10.49 -19.05
C ALA A 389 -21.00 9.86 -17.65
N ILE A 390 -21.14 8.54 -17.53
CA ILE A 390 -21.09 7.85 -16.23
C ILE A 390 -19.73 8.02 -15.56
N PHE A 391 -18.64 7.72 -16.27
CA PHE A 391 -17.30 7.82 -15.69
C PHE A 391 -16.96 9.26 -15.30
N LEU A 392 -17.32 10.23 -16.15
CA LEU A 392 -17.10 11.65 -15.88
C LEU A 392 -17.93 12.13 -14.67
N LEU A 393 -19.19 11.73 -14.58
CA LEU A 393 -20.05 12.07 -13.44
C LEU A 393 -19.54 11.47 -12.14
N LEU A 394 -19.14 10.19 -12.13
CA LEU A 394 -18.54 9.53 -10.97
C LEU A 394 -17.27 10.25 -10.51
N PHE A 395 -16.39 10.60 -11.44
CA PHE A 395 -15.16 11.34 -11.15
C PHE A 395 -15.46 12.72 -10.55
N LEU A 396 -16.41 13.47 -11.11
CA LEU A 396 -16.81 14.78 -10.59
C LEU A 396 -17.42 14.67 -9.18
N ILE A 397 -18.29 13.68 -8.95
CA ILE A 397 -18.90 13.44 -7.62
C ILE A 397 -17.83 13.09 -6.59
N SER A 398 -16.88 12.22 -6.93
CA SER A 398 -15.83 11.83 -5.97
C SER A 398 -14.91 12.99 -5.63
N VAL A 399 -14.45 13.74 -6.63
CA VAL A 399 -13.53 14.87 -6.41
C VAL A 399 -14.21 15.98 -5.63
N SER A 400 -15.46 16.32 -5.97
CA SER A 400 -16.24 17.34 -5.25
C SER A 400 -16.52 16.94 -3.81
N THR A 401 -16.87 15.68 -3.55
CA THR A 401 -17.12 15.19 -2.19
C THR A 401 -15.85 15.20 -1.34
N SER A 402 -14.71 14.77 -1.89
CA SER A 402 -13.41 14.86 -1.21
C SER A 402 -12.98 16.30 -0.93
N PHE A 403 -13.21 17.23 -1.86
CA PHE A 403 -12.94 18.65 -1.63
C PHE A 403 -13.85 19.26 -0.55
N ALA A 404 -15.12 18.86 -0.50
CA ALA A 404 -16.03 19.27 0.56
C ALA A 404 -15.57 18.74 1.94
N LEU A 405 -15.14 17.47 2.00
CA LEU A 405 -14.57 16.87 3.21
C LEU A 405 -13.28 17.56 3.68
N ASN A 406 -12.41 17.97 2.75
CA ASN A 406 -11.20 18.73 3.05
C ASN A 406 -11.51 20.00 3.87
N LYS A 407 -12.60 20.71 3.53
CA LYS A 407 -13.07 21.90 4.26
C LYS A 407 -13.75 21.60 5.58
N LEU A 408 -14.43 20.45 5.68
CA LEU A 408 -15.21 20.07 6.88
C LEU A 408 -14.33 19.51 7.99
N ILE A 409 -13.31 18.72 7.64
CA ILE A 409 -12.43 18.04 8.60
C ILE A 409 -11.19 18.92 8.83
N LYS A 410 -11.00 19.39 10.07
CA LYS A 410 -9.83 20.18 10.48
C LYS A 410 -8.59 19.27 10.62
N GLY A 411 -7.43 19.76 10.17
CA GLY A 411 -6.12 19.09 10.31
C GLY A 411 -5.12 19.58 9.28
N GLU A 412 -3.82 19.47 9.57
CA GLU A 412 -2.72 19.81 8.65
C GLU A 412 -2.24 18.55 7.91
N THR A 413 -1.75 18.71 6.68
CA THR A 413 -1.04 17.66 5.93
C THR A 413 0.45 17.76 6.28
N PRO A 414 1.08 16.72 6.84
CA PRO A 414 2.51 16.77 7.13
C PRO A 414 3.30 16.93 5.81
N GLU A 415 4.27 17.84 5.78
CA GLU A 415 5.15 18.03 4.63
C GLU A 415 6.14 16.86 4.56
N LEU A 416 6.04 16.05 3.50
CA LEU A 416 6.97 14.93 3.29
C LEU A 416 8.21 15.45 2.55
N PHE A 417 9.36 15.43 3.22
CA PHE A 417 10.66 15.43 2.54
C PHE A 417 10.89 14.05 1.91
N LEU A 418 10.24 13.79 0.79
CA LEU A 418 10.38 12.53 0.07
C LEU A 418 11.66 12.56 -0.77
N GLU A 419 12.69 11.83 -0.34
CA GLU A 419 13.81 11.50 -1.23
C GLU A 419 13.35 10.41 -2.20
N ILE A 420 13.34 10.73 -3.50
CA ILE A 420 12.90 9.81 -4.56
C ILE A 420 13.98 8.73 -4.73
N PRO A 421 13.68 7.44 -4.50
CA PRO A 421 14.66 6.38 -4.73
C PRO A 421 14.95 6.19 -6.23
N PRO A 422 16.17 5.76 -6.61
CA PRO A 422 16.52 5.43 -7.99
C PRO A 422 15.74 4.20 -8.50
N TYR A 423 15.62 4.04 -9.81
CA TYR A 423 15.00 2.84 -10.40
C TYR A 423 15.86 1.61 -10.09
N ARG A 424 15.26 0.59 -9.47
CA ARG A 424 15.97 -0.63 -9.11
C ARG A 424 15.29 -1.87 -9.68
N MET A 425 16.03 -2.96 -9.82
CA MET A 425 15.46 -4.24 -10.24
C MET A 425 14.98 -5.03 -9.01
N PRO A 426 13.76 -5.59 -9.02
CA PRO A 426 13.19 -6.26 -7.87
C PRO A 426 13.90 -7.61 -7.61
N HIS A 427 14.26 -7.86 -6.34
CA HIS A 427 14.87 -9.13 -5.93
C HIS A 427 13.79 -10.18 -5.62
N VAL A 428 13.70 -11.22 -6.46
CA VAL A 428 12.61 -12.23 -6.44
C VAL A 428 12.40 -12.91 -5.07
N PRO A 429 13.44 -13.34 -4.33
CA PRO A 429 13.26 -13.92 -2.99
C PRO A 429 12.60 -12.97 -1.99
N THR A 430 12.95 -11.69 -2.05
CA THR A 430 12.38 -10.64 -1.20
C THR A 430 10.91 -10.41 -1.55
N LEU A 431 10.61 -10.37 -2.85
CA LEU A 431 9.27 -10.24 -3.39
C LEU A 431 8.36 -11.39 -2.92
N ALA A 432 8.83 -12.63 -3.00
CA ALA A 432 8.07 -13.81 -2.56
C ALA A 432 7.79 -13.80 -1.05
N LYS A 433 8.78 -13.40 -0.24
CA LYS A 433 8.62 -13.28 1.23
C LYS A 433 7.60 -12.19 1.59
N LYS A 434 7.66 -11.03 0.92
CA LYS A 434 6.68 -9.94 1.09
C LYS A 434 5.26 -10.41 0.75
N LEU A 435 5.10 -11.09 -0.39
CA LEU A 435 3.81 -11.64 -0.83
C LEU A 435 3.24 -12.63 0.21
N TRP A 436 4.06 -13.56 0.70
CA TRP A 436 3.63 -14.55 1.69
C TRP A 436 3.12 -13.92 3.00
N ILE A 437 3.84 -12.92 3.52
CA ILE A 437 3.43 -12.20 4.73
C ILE A 437 2.05 -11.53 4.53
N ARG A 438 1.85 -10.87 3.38
CA ARG A 438 0.60 -10.18 3.05
C ARG A 438 -0.56 -11.16 2.84
N LEU A 439 -0.32 -12.30 2.18
CA LEU A 439 -1.32 -13.36 2.02
C LEU A 439 -1.70 -14.01 3.34
N LYS A 440 -0.75 -14.27 4.24
CA LYS A 440 -1.03 -14.80 5.58
C LYS A 440 -1.93 -13.84 6.36
N ALA A 441 -1.68 -12.54 6.29
CA ALA A 441 -2.53 -11.53 6.93
C ALA A 441 -3.97 -11.56 6.38
N TYR A 442 -4.14 -11.71 5.06
CA TYR A 442 -5.47 -11.87 4.46
C TYR A 442 -6.25 -13.06 5.03
N PHE A 443 -5.62 -14.22 5.16
CA PHE A 443 -6.26 -15.42 5.70
C PHE A 443 -6.64 -15.30 7.18
N MET A 444 -5.79 -14.66 7.99
CA MET A 444 -6.03 -14.50 9.42
C MET A 444 -7.07 -13.42 9.73
N GLU A 445 -7.19 -12.41 8.87
CA GLU A 445 -7.95 -11.20 9.20
C GLU A 445 -9.17 -10.95 8.31
N ALA A 446 -9.02 -11.04 6.99
CA ALA A 446 -10.05 -10.61 6.04
C ALA A 446 -10.98 -11.76 5.66
N ALA A 447 -10.45 -12.96 5.40
CA ALA A 447 -11.25 -14.12 5.03
C ALA A 447 -12.32 -14.48 6.08
N PRO A 448 -12.03 -14.50 7.41
CA PRO A 448 -13.04 -14.83 8.43
C PRO A 448 -14.19 -13.82 8.47
N MET A 449 -13.90 -12.53 8.24
CA MET A 449 -14.92 -11.47 8.23
C MET A 449 -15.85 -11.59 7.02
N ILE A 450 -15.31 -11.98 5.85
CA ILE A 450 -16.12 -12.24 4.65
C ILE A 450 -17.07 -13.42 4.90
N ILE A 451 -16.54 -14.51 5.46
CA ILE A 451 -17.33 -15.71 5.81
C ILE A 451 -18.46 -15.34 6.79
N LEU A 452 -18.15 -14.58 7.85
CA LEU A 452 -19.14 -14.09 8.81
C LEU A 452 -20.19 -13.19 8.16
N GLY A 453 -19.77 -12.34 7.22
CA GLY A 453 -20.67 -11.47 6.46
C GLY A 453 -21.67 -12.24 5.61
N VAL A 454 -21.19 -13.22 4.85
CA VAL A 454 -22.07 -14.10 4.04
C VAL A 454 -22.99 -14.91 4.94
N PHE A 455 -22.49 -15.40 6.09
CA PHE A 455 -23.31 -16.09 7.07
C PHE A 455 -24.49 -15.23 7.55
N ILE A 456 -24.23 -13.99 7.96
CA ILE A 456 -25.28 -13.07 8.44
C ILE A 456 -26.34 -12.87 7.38
N VAL A 457 -25.93 -12.65 6.12
CA VAL A 457 -26.91 -12.43 5.05
C VAL A 457 -27.65 -13.71 4.67
N GLY A 458 -26.99 -14.87 4.69
CA GLY A 458 -27.66 -16.16 4.49
C GLY A 458 -28.74 -16.43 5.54
N VAL A 459 -28.50 -16.06 6.79
CA VAL A 459 -29.51 -16.13 7.86
C VAL A 459 -30.67 -15.16 7.59
N LEU A 460 -30.39 -13.92 7.17
CA LEU A 460 -31.43 -12.94 6.85
C LEU A 460 -32.29 -13.36 5.66
N ASP A 461 -31.68 -13.97 4.64
CA ASP A 461 -32.37 -14.49 3.46
C ASP A 461 -33.24 -15.69 3.81
N ALA A 462 -32.73 -16.64 4.60
CA ALA A 462 -33.51 -17.79 5.10
C ALA A 462 -34.70 -17.38 5.98
N LEU A 463 -34.62 -16.22 6.65
CA LEU A 463 -35.71 -15.63 7.44
C LEU A 463 -36.72 -14.81 6.61
N GLY A 464 -36.50 -14.64 5.30
CA GLY A 464 -37.35 -13.84 4.41
C GLY A 464 -37.27 -12.32 4.66
N VAL A 465 -36.24 -11.86 5.39
CA VAL A 465 -36.06 -10.43 5.71
C VAL A 465 -35.66 -9.65 4.47
N THR A 466 -34.92 -10.27 3.54
CA THR A 466 -34.53 -9.71 2.24
C THR A 466 -35.76 -9.33 1.40
N ASP A 467 -36.76 -10.21 1.32
CA ASP A 467 -38.04 -9.95 0.63
C ASP A 467 -38.88 -8.86 1.32
N PHE A 468 -38.88 -8.83 2.66
CA PHE A 468 -39.56 -7.79 3.43
C PHE A 468 -38.92 -6.41 3.21
N MET A 469 -37.58 -6.36 3.18
CA MET A 469 -36.83 -5.15 2.85
C MET A 469 -37.11 -4.69 1.42
N ALA A 470 -37.18 -5.61 0.45
CA ALA A 470 -37.50 -5.29 -0.94
C ALA A 470 -38.89 -4.63 -1.07
N ARG A 471 -39.91 -5.14 -0.35
CA ARG A 471 -41.27 -4.55 -0.34
C ARG A 471 -41.34 -3.19 0.37
N SER A 472 -40.63 -3.04 1.49
CA SER A 472 -40.65 -1.80 2.28
C SER A 472 -39.84 -0.67 1.64
N LEU A 473 -38.68 -0.99 1.07
CA LEU A 473 -37.83 -0.05 0.33
C LEU A 473 -38.30 0.14 -1.13
N GLY A 474 -39.18 -0.75 -1.61
CA GLY A 474 -39.92 -0.70 -2.88
C GLY A 474 -40.28 0.69 -3.37
N ARG A 475 -41.30 1.25 -2.71
CA ARG A 475 -41.94 2.51 -3.07
C ARG A 475 -41.01 3.72 -3.06
N PRO A 476 -40.16 3.96 -2.04
CA PRO A 476 -39.26 5.12 -2.05
C PRO A 476 -38.14 4.98 -3.09
N VAL A 477 -37.59 3.79 -3.31
CA VAL A 477 -36.50 3.58 -4.28
C VAL A 477 -37.01 3.78 -5.72
N VAL A 478 -38.18 3.23 -6.06
CA VAL A 478 -38.81 3.40 -7.38
C VAL A 478 -39.16 4.86 -7.64
N SER A 479 -39.72 5.56 -6.65
CA SER A 479 -40.12 6.98 -6.79
C SER A 479 -38.91 7.91 -6.97
N ILE A 480 -37.84 7.68 -6.21
CA ILE A 480 -36.65 8.55 -6.23
C ILE A 480 -35.75 8.24 -7.43
N LEU A 481 -35.50 6.96 -7.72
CA LEU A 481 -34.56 6.54 -8.78
C LEU A 481 -35.24 6.27 -10.13
N GLY A 482 -36.56 6.12 -10.19
CA GLY A 482 -37.27 5.79 -11.43
C GLY A 482 -37.02 4.37 -11.93
N LEU A 483 -36.61 3.46 -11.05
CA LEU A 483 -36.25 2.06 -11.37
C LEU A 483 -37.40 1.09 -11.05
N PRO A 484 -37.54 -0.05 -11.76
CA PRO A 484 -38.53 -1.07 -11.46
C PRO A 484 -38.35 -1.70 -10.06
N GLU A 485 -39.45 -2.11 -9.40
CA GLU A 485 -39.41 -2.75 -8.07
C GLU A 485 -38.48 -3.97 -8.00
N GLU A 486 -38.37 -4.70 -9.11
CA GLU A 486 -37.58 -5.92 -9.23
C GLU A 486 -36.07 -5.68 -9.06
N THR A 487 -35.57 -4.49 -9.44
CA THR A 487 -34.13 -4.16 -9.28
C THR A 487 -33.67 -4.02 -7.83
N ILE A 488 -34.59 -3.90 -6.86
CA ILE A 488 -34.23 -3.75 -5.45
C ILE A 488 -33.60 -5.02 -4.90
N SER A 489 -34.08 -6.19 -5.34
CA SER A 489 -33.47 -7.48 -5.01
C SER A 489 -32.00 -7.54 -5.47
N VAL A 490 -31.72 -7.05 -6.68
CA VAL A 490 -30.37 -6.96 -7.26
C VAL A 490 -29.49 -5.96 -6.50
N MET A 491 -30.07 -4.85 -6.02
CA MET A 491 -29.37 -3.85 -5.21
C MET A 491 -29.00 -4.38 -3.82
N LEU A 492 -29.88 -5.16 -3.20
CA LEU A 492 -29.60 -5.84 -1.92
C LEU A 492 -28.47 -6.86 -2.11
N LEU A 493 -28.52 -7.65 -3.19
CA LEU A 493 -27.44 -8.58 -3.56
C LEU A 493 -26.12 -7.84 -3.85
N GLY A 494 -26.20 -6.60 -4.34
CA GLY A 494 -25.05 -5.73 -4.59
C GLY A 494 -24.22 -5.40 -3.35
N PHE A 495 -24.80 -5.48 -2.16
CA PHE A 495 -24.05 -5.23 -0.93
C PHE A 495 -23.05 -6.36 -0.66
N LEU A 496 -23.39 -7.57 -1.07
CA LEU A 496 -22.56 -8.76 -0.92
C LEU A 496 -21.53 -8.84 -2.04
N ARG A 497 -22.02 -8.68 -3.27
CA ARG A 497 -21.19 -8.82 -4.47
C ARG A 497 -21.61 -7.85 -5.57
N LYS A 498 -21.11 -6.63 -5.41
CA LYS A 498 -21.45 -5.44 -6.19
C LYS A 498 -21.08 -5.51 -7.68
N ASP A 499 -20.16 -6.37 -8.07
CA ASP A 499 -19.70 -6.60 -9.44
C ASP A 499 -20.69 -7.42 -10.26
N VAL A 500 -21.28 -8.46 -9.68
CA VAL A 500 -22.22 -9.36 -10.37
C VAL A 500 -23.59 -8.72 -10.51
N SER A 501 -24.00 -7.89 -9.53
CA SER A 501 -25.30 -7.24 -9.55
C SER A 501 -25.55 -6.35 -10.76
N ILE A 502 -24.52 -5.72 -11.34
CA ILE A 502 -24.71 -4.90 -12.55
C ILE A 502 -25.08 -5.78 -13.75
N ALA A 503 -24.52 -6.98 -13.86
CA ALA A 503 -24.87 -7.93 -14.91
C ALA A 503 -26.31 -8.45 -14.75
N LEU A 504 -26.75 -8.63 -13.50
CA LEU A 504 -28.12 -9.03 -13.18
C LEU A 504 -29.16 -7.96 -13.52
N LEU A 505 -28.74 -6.74 -13.93
CA LEU A 505 -29.65 -5.72 -14.46
C LEU A 505 -30.03 -5.96 -15.93
N ALA A 506 -29.24 -6.75 -16.67
CA ALA A 506 -29.43 -6.99 -18.11
C ALA A 506 -30.81 -7.58 -18.49
N PRO A 507 -31.44 -8.48 -17.70
CA PRO A 507 -32.74 -9.04 -18.03
C PRO A 507 -33.93 -8.08 -17.91
N PHE A 508 -33.77 -6.92 -17.26
CA PHE A 508 -34.88 -6.01 -16.93
C PHE A 508 -35.24 -4.99 -18.03
N ASP A 509 -34.67 -5.14 -19.23
CA ASP A 509 -34.92 -4.31 -20.42
C ASP A 509 -35.03 -2.80 -20.11
N LEU A 510 -34.08 -2.32 -19.29
CA LEU A 510 -34.08 -0.95 -18.78
C LEU A 510 -33.75 0.05 -19.90
N ASN A 511 -34.47 1.17 -19.94
CA ASN A 511 -34.11 2.28 -20.82
C ASN A 511 -32.71 2.82 -20.51
N ALA A 512 -32.03 3.39 -21.52
CA ALA A 512 -30.67 3.94 -21.37
C ALA A 512 -30.51 4.86 -20.14
N LYS A 513 -31.52 5.70 -19.89
CA LYS A 513 -31.57 6.58 -18.69
C LYS A 513 -31.61 5.78 -17.38
N GLN A 514 -32.51 4.80 -17.28
CA GLN A 514 -32.64 3.97 -16.08
C GLN A 514 -31.36 3.16 -15.84
N LEU A 515 -30.71 2.71 -16.90
CA LEU A 515 -29.47 1.94 -16.82
C LEU A 515 -28.28 2.82 -16.40
N VAL A 516 -28.22 4.09 -16.82
CA VAL A 516 -27.28 5.10 -16.31
C VAL A 516 -27.52 5.38 -14.83
N VAL A 517 -28.76 5.64 -14.42
CA VAL A 517 -29.15 5.89 -13.03
C VAL A 517 -28.79 4.68 -12.15
N ALA A 518 -29.16 3.48 -12.58
CA ALA A 518 -28.85 2.23 -11.87
C ALA A 518 -27.34 2.01 -11.76
N SER A 519 -26.57 2.25 -12.82
CA SER A 519 -25.11 2.06 -12.81
C SER A 519 -24.42 3.04 -11.86
N VAL A 520 -24.76 4.34 -11.93
CA VAL A 520 -24.18 5.36 -11.04
C VAL A 520 -24.58 5.11 -9.58
N PHE A 521 -25.87 4.86 -9.33
CA PHE A 521 -26.35 4.56 -7.99
C PHE A 521 -25.67 3.32 -7.43
N MET A 522 -25.63 2.24 -8.21
CA MET A 522 -24.97 1.01 -7.80
C MET A 522 -23.53 1.32 -7.47
N VAL A 523 -22.75 2.03 -8.29
CA VAL A 523 -21.34 2.35 -7.95
C VAL A 523 -21.20 3.15 -6.64
N LEU A 524 -22.10 4.08 -6.34
CA LEU A 524 -22.00 4.99 -5.19
C LEU A 524 -22.58 4.47 -3.87
N TYR A 525 -23.66 3.66 -3.86
CA TYR A 525 -24.52 3.49 -2.67
C TYR A 525 -23.83 2.85 -1.43
N LEU A 526 -23.39 1.60 -1.50
CA LEU A 526 -22.74 0.89 -0.41
C LEU A 526 -21.46 0.20 -0.90
N PRO A 527 -20.40 0.13 -0.09
CA PRO A 527 -19.27 -0.74 -0.37
C PRO A 527 -19.69 -2.21 -0.33
N CYS A 528 -18.97 -3.10 -1.04
CA CYS A 528 -19.21 -4.53 -0.88
C CYS A 528 -18.86 -4.97 0.54
N ILE A 529 -19.40 -6.11 0.98
CA ILE A 529 -19.23 -6.61 2.36
C ILE A 529 -17.76 -6.72 2.76
N ALA A 530 -16.92 -7.21 1.85
CA ALA A 530 -15.48 -7.29 2.06
C ALA A 530 -14.87 -5.90 2.29
N THR A 531 -15.27 -4.90 1.50
CA THR A 531 -14.79 -3.52 1.66
C THR A 531 -15.35 -2.86 2.91
N PHE A 532 -16.61 -3.10 3.28
CA PHE A 532 -17.23 -2.57 4.50
C PHE A 532 -16.50 -3.05 5.76
N PHE A 533 -16.24 -4.34 5.87
CA PHE A 533 -15.51 -4.89 7.02
C PHE A 533 -14.06 -4.43 7.05
N THR A 534 -13.40 -4.39 5.90
CA THR A 534 -12.03 -3.84 5.79
C THR A 534 -12.01 -2.38 6.25
N LEU A 535 -12.95 -1.56 5.79
CA LEU A 535 -13.09 -0.15 6.21
C LEU A 535 -13.37 -0.02 7.71
N SER A 536 -14.25 -0.87 8.24
CA SER A 536 -14.57 -0.89 9.68
C SER A 536 -13.37 -1.25 10.54
N LYS A 537 -12.49 -2.10 10.03
CA LYS A 537 -11.24 -2.45 10.69
C LYS A 537 -10.21 -1.31 10.62
N GLU A 538 -10.03 -0.68 9.46
CA GLU A 538 -8.99 0.34 9.26
C GLU A 538 -9.32 1.69 9.86
N SER A 539 -10.58 2.15 9.74
CA SER A 539 -10.99 3.48 10.21
C SER A 539 -11.78 3.44 11.51
N GLY A 540 -12.10 2.24 12.01
CA GLY A 540 -13.01 2.02 13.13
C GLY A 540 -14.49 2.08 12.71
N ILE A 541 -15.35 1.34 13.41
CA ILE A 541 -16.75 1.15 13.01
C ILE A 541 -17.56 2.46 12.98
N LYS A 542 -17.25 3.42 13.88
CA LYS A 542 -17.91 4.73 13.90
C LYS A 542 -17.61 5.54 12.63
N ASN A 543 -16.36 5.55 12.18
CA ASN A 543 -15.98 6.28 10.97
C ASN A 543 -16.44 5.54 9.71
N ALA A 544 -16.38 4.20 9.69
CA ALA A 544 -16.93 3.41 8.60
C ALA A 544 -18.44 3.68 8.39
N LEU A 545 -19.22 3.74 9.47
CA LEU A 545 -20.64 4.10 9.39
C LEU A 545 -20.86 5.54 8.88
N LYS A 546 -20.03 6.50 9.27
CA LYS A 546 -20.09 7.88 8.72
C LYS A 546 -19.79 7.91 7.22
N ILE A 547 -18.76 7.21 6.78
CA ILE A 547 -18.38 7.11 5.36
C ILE A 547 -19.51 6.46 4.56
N VAL A 548 -20.06 5.35 5.04
CA VAL A 548 -21.18 4.65 4.40
C VAL A 548 -22.44 5.53 4.35
N SER A 549 -22.73 6.27 5.41
CA SER A 549 -23.86 7.20 5.43
C SER A 549 -23.69 8.32 4.40
N LEU A 550 -22.49 8.90 4.29
CA LEU A 550 -22.17 9.90 3.27
C LEU A 550 -22.28 9.31 1.85
N MET A 551 -21.83 8.08 1.65
CA MET A 551 -21.96 7.37 0.37
C MET A 551 -23.42 7.15 -0.01
N LEU A 552 -24.25 6.69 0.92
CA LEU A 552 -25.65 6.45 0.66
C LEU A 552 -26.39 7.77 0.37
N PHE A 553 -26.09 8.83 1.12
CA PHE A 553 -26.64 10.16 0.88
C PHE A 553 -26.27 10.71 -0.51
N THR A 554 -24.99 10.64 -0.89
CA THR A 554 -24.52 11.09 -2.20
C THR A 554 -25.07 10.24 -3.34
N ALA A 555 -25.22 8.91 -3.16
CA ALA A 555 -25.82 8.03 -4.15
C ALA A 555 -27.30 8.33 -4.40
N VAL A 556 -28.09 8.53 -3.34
CA VAL A 556 -29.50 8.90 -3.44
C VAL A 556 -29.65 10.27 -4.11
N LEU A 557 -28.84 11.25 -3.73
CA LEU A 557 -28.87 12.60 -4.30
C LEU A 557 -28.48 12.58 -5.79
N ALA A 558 -27.41 11.88 -6.15
CA ALA A 558 -26.98 11.73 -7.53
C ALA A 558 -28.02 10.98 -8.38
N GLY A 559 -28.58 9.89 -7.87
CA GLY A 559 -29.62 9.12 -8.54
C GLY A 559 -30.90 9.94 -8.77
N ALA A 560 -31.34 10.70 -7.76
CA ALA A 560 -32.50 11.59 -7.87
C ALA A 560 -32.28 12.69 -8.92
N LEU A 561 -31.11 13.33 -8.92
CA LEU A 561 -30.77 14.37 -9.90
C LEU A 561 -30.73 13.82 -11.33
N LEU A 562 -30.13 12.64 -11.53
CA LEU A 562 -30.10 11.98 -12.83
C LEU A 562 -31.51 11.56 -13.31
N ASN A 563 -32.39 11.16 -12.39
CA ASN A 563 -33.77 10.84 -12.73
C ASN A 563 -34.57 12.11 -13.11
N LEU A 564 -34.27 13.26 -12.50
CA LEU A 564 -34.92 14.54 -12.84
C LEU A 564 -34.46 15.12 -14.18
N LEU A 565 -33.19 14.90 -14.56
CA LEU A 565 -32.67 15.36 -15.84
C LEU A 565 -33.37 14.63 -17.01
N HIS A 566 -34.07 15.38 -17.86
CA HIS A 566 -34.61 14.92 -19.13
C HIS A 566 -33.60 15.23 -20.23
N TYR A 567 -33.01 14.20 -20.82
CA TYR A 567 -32.25 14.26 -22.06
C TYR A 567 -32.59 13.07 -22.95
#